data_AF-A0A1Y5T6B3-F1
#
_entry.id   AF-A0A1Y5T6B3-F1
#
_cell.length_a   1.000
_cell.length_b   1.000
_cell.length_c   1.000
_cell.angle_alpha   90.00
_cell.angle_beta   90.00
_cell.angle_gamma   90.00
#
_symmetry.space_group_name_H-M   'P 1'
#
loop_
_entity.id
_entity.type
_entity.pdbx_description
1 polymer ?
#
loop_
_entity_poly.entity_id
_entity_poly.type
_entity_poly.pdbx_seq_one_letter_code
_entity_poly.pdbx_strand_id
1 'polypeptide(L)'
;MSRNLLLIAAVGLIVIFAVSRKSVLDADQLDLRYHFKLVDAAHVNEPKPGDAFAYHGPSGTFADNAICSLYGEQFVSHPNAVNLTVFNYLGESVNWAIGRSETVSQQSLWDWFHFDEHIYSISLNKIFRQTAARENMRESCQDNVFEKATEDGYFVFIVETVYLDRDVSGLERYVKFNPRPIVTADCAAHCGEGVSLETLLDVGWLTKQKKNWNIVQVFGANQPSGEDA
;
A
#
# COMPACT_ATOMS: atom_id res chain seq x y z
N MET A 1 7.02 -18.73 -43.43
CA MET A 1 5.99 -18.21 -42.51
C MET A 1 5.03 -17.34 -43.32
N SER A 2 3.73 -17.64 -43.38
CA SER A 2 2.83 -16.95 -44.32
C SER A 2 2.54 -15.52 -43.86
N ARG A 3 2.40 -14.59 -44.81
CA ARG A 3 2.08 -13.16 -44.57
C ARG A 3 0.86 -12.96 -43.67
N ASN A 4 -0.09 -13.90 -43.72
CA ASN A 4 -1.30 -13.89 -42.90
C ASN A 4 -1.02 -14.22 -41.43
N LEU A 5 -0.07 -15.12 -41.14
CA LEU A 5 0.37 -15.42 -39.78
C LEU A 5 1.08 -14.22 -39.13
N LEU A 6 1.87 -13.48 -39.91
CA LEU A 6 2.52 -12.24 -39.46
C LEU A 6 1.51 -11.12 -39.19
N LEU A 7 0.50 -10.96 -40.06
CA LEU A 7 -0.57 -9.98 -39.85
C LEU A 7 -1.43 -10.30 -38.63
N ILE A 8 -1.81 -11.56 -38.43
CA ILE A 8 -2.57 -11.99 -37.25
C ILE A 8 -1.76 -11.78 -35.96
N ALA A 9 -0.46 -12.13 -35.98
CA ALA A 9 0.42 -11.89 -34.83
C ALA A 9 0.59 -10.39 -34.53
N ALA A 10 0.74 -9.55 -35.56
CA ALA A 10 0.86 -8.10 -35.40
C ALA A 10 -0.43 -7.48 -34.85
N VAL A 11 -1.59 -7.85 -35.38
CA VAL A 11 -2.89 -7.39 -34.88
C VAL A 11 -3.12 -7.87 -33.44
N GLY A 12 -2.77 -9.12 -33.14
CA GLY A 12 -2.82 -9.65 -31.77
C GLY A 12 -1.97 -8.86 -30.79
N LEU A 13 -0.72 -8.54 -31.15
CA LEU A 13 0.18 -7.71 -30.34
C LEU A 13 -0.38 -6.29 -30.13
N ILE A 14 -0.95 -5.67 -31.16
CA ILE A 14 -1.56 -4.34 -31.06
C ILE A 14 -2.76 -4.35 -30.11
N VAL A 15 -3.62 -5.37 -30.20
CA VAL A 15 -4.78 -5.50 -29.30
C VAL A 15 -4.34 -5.76 -27.87
N ILE A 16 -3.37 -6.65 -27.64
CA ILE A 16 -2.81 -6.91 -26.31
C ILE A 16 -2.20 -5.65 -25.72
N PHE A 17 -1.47 -4.88 -26.52
CA PHE A 17 -0.91 -3.60 -26.10
C PHE A 17 -2.02 -2.58 -25.80
N ALA A 18 -3.03 -2.46 -26.66
CA ALA A 18 -4.15 -1.54 -26.47
C ALA A 18 -4.97 -1.81 -25.20
N VAL A 19 -5.09 -3.09 -24.81
CA VAL A 19 -5.81 -3.50 -23.60
C VAL A 19 -4.92 -3.41 -22.34
N SER A 20 -3.66 -3.82 -22.42
CA SER A 20 -2.76 -3.85 -21.25
C SER A 20 -2.14 -2.50 -20.92
N ARG A 21 -2.06 -1.58 -21.88
CA ARG A 21 -1.45 -0.25 -21.68
C ARG A 21 -2.08 0.52 -20.54
N LYS A 22 -3.42 0.52 -20.39
CA LYS A 22 -4.10 1.26 -19.32
C LYS A 22 -3.66 0.73 -17.96
N SER A 23 -3.76 -0.59 -17.79
CA SER A 23 -3.32 -1.25 -16.56
C SER A 23 -1.84 -1.04 -16.22
N VAL A 24 -0.97 -0.79 -17.20
CA VAL A 24 0.48 -0.57 -16.99
C VAL A 24 0.82 0.92 -16.82
N LEU A 25 0.16 1.81 -17.55
CA LEU A 25 0.51 3.23 -17.68
C LEU A 25 -0.33 4.14 -16.80
N ASP A 26 -1.50 3.70 -16.38
CA ASP A 26 -2.30 4.41 -15.39
C ASP A 26 -1.71 4.15 -14.00
N ALA A 27 -1.82 5.15 -13.13
CA ALA A 27 -1.59 5.00 -11.70
C ALA A 27 -2.94 4.69 -11.03
N ASP A 28 -2.96 3.80 -10.05
CA ASP A 28 -4.22 3.38 -9.41
C ASP A 28 -4.13 3.26 -7.88
N GLN A 29 -5.26 2.86 -7.28
CA GLN A 29 -5.38 2.65 -5.84
C GLN A 29 -4.44 1.54 -5.32
N LEU A 30 -4.21 0.47 -6.10
CA LEU A 30 -3.33 -0.63 -5.68
C LEU A 30 -1.87 -0.18 -5.68
N ASP A 31 -1.48 0.62 -6.66
CA ASP A 31 -0.17 1.28 -6.72
C ASP A 31 0.05 2.15 -5.47
N LEU A 32 -0.95 2.95 -5.09
CA LEU A 32 -0.91 3.76 -3.86
C LEU A 32 -0.75 2.88 -2.61
N ARG A 33 -1.58 1.85 -2.46
CA ARG A 33 -1.51 0.92 -1.32
C ARG A 33 -0.15 0.23 -1.23
N TYR A 34 0.40 -0.22 -2.36
CA TYR A 34 1.68 -0.91 -2.39
C TYR A 34 2.86 0.00 -2.05
N HIS A 35 2.84 1.25 -2.53
CA HIS A 35 3.88 2.23 -2.26
C HIS A 35 3.89 2.72 -0.82
N PHE A 36 2.72 3.06 -0.27
CA PHE A 36 2.60 3.56 1.10
C PHE A 36 2.48 2.46 2.16
N LYS A 37 2.44 1.19 1.73
CA LYS A 37 2.27 -0.01 2.56
C LYS A 37 0.97 0.04 3.38
N LEU A 38 -0.13 0.28 2.68
CA LEU A 38 -1.47 0.41 3.26
C LEU A 38 -2.29 -0.88 3.10
N VAL A 39 -2.65 -1.46 4.24
CA VAL A 39 -3.60 -2.57 4.32
C VAL A 39 -5.02 -1.99 4.34
N ASP A 40 -5.96 -2.64 3.66
CA ASP A 40 -7.37 -2.23 3.72
C ASP A 40 -7.89 -2.42 5.15
N ALA A 41 -8.52 -1.38 5.71
CA ALA A 41 -9.04 -1.44 7.08
C ALA A 41 -10.08 -2.54 7.26
N ALA A 42 -10.81 -2.95 6.20
CA ALA A 42 -11.78 -4.03 6.28
C ALA A 42 -11.20 -5.41 6.67
N HIS A 43 -9.87 -5.58 6.63
CA HIS A 43 -9.23 -6.81 7.09
C HIS A 43 -9.10 -6.90 8.62
N VAL A 44 -9.35 -5.82 9.35
CA VAL A 44 -9.22 -5.75 10.81
C VAL A 44 -10.40 -4.99 11.40
N ASN A 45 -10.95 -5.46 12.52
CA ASN A 45 -12.12 -4.80 13.11
C ASN A 45 -11.72 -3.54 13.88
N GLU A 46 -12.35 -2.40 13.56
CA GLU A 46 -12.24 -1.10 14.26
C GLU A 46 -10.80 -0.71 14.69
N PRO A 47 -9.83 -0.66 13.76
CA PRO A 47 -8.43 -0.51 14.11
C PRO A 47 -8.13 0.88 14.71
N LYS A 48 -7.35 0.90 15.80
CA LYS A 48 -6.80 2.12 16.40
C LYS A 48 -5.27 2.10 16.40
N PRO A 49 -4.60 3.26 16.33
CA PRO A 49 -3.16 3.33 16.54
C PRO A 49 -2.75 2.72 17.87
N GLY A 50 -1.84 1.75 17.83
CA GLY A 50 -1.38 1.00 19.01
C GLY A 50 -2.02 -0.36 19.21
N ASP A 51 -3.06 -0.71 18.45
CA ASP A 51 -3.64 -2.05 18.48
C ASP A 51 -2.69 -3.09 17.91
N ALA A 52 -2.64 -4.25 18.56
CA ALA A 52 -1.88 -5.40 18.10
C ALA A 52 -2.83 -6.41 17.46
N PHE A 53 -2.63 -6.71 16.18
CA PHE A 53 -3.39 -7.71 15.44
C PHE A 53 -2.51 -8.92 15.11
N ALA A 54 -3.07 -10.12 15.27
CA ALA A 54 -2.44 -11.36 14.85
C ALA A 54 -2.78 -11.66 13.39
N TYR A 55 -1.78 -11.90 12.57
CA TYR A 55 -1.92 -12.41 11.21
C TYR A 55 -1.54 -13.89 11.18
N HIS A 56 -2.41 -14.74 10.66
CA HIS A 56 -2.15 -16.17 10.54
C HIS A 56 -1.62 -16.47 9.13
N GLY A 57 -0.32 -16.77 9.04
CA GLY A 57 0.39 -16.99 7.77
C GLY A 57 -0.25 -18.07 6.89
N PRO A 58 -0.60 -19.26 7.41
CA PRO A 58 -1.20 -20.32 6.60
C PRO A 58 -2.58 -19.98 6.02
N SER A 59 -3.44 -19.23 6.74
CA SER A 59 -4.76 -18.83 6.20
C SER A 59 -4.72 -17.53 5.42
N GLY A 60 -3.66 -16.74 5.58
CA GLY A 60 -3.48 -15.46 4.91
C GLY A 60 -4.38 -14.35 5.45
N THR A 61 -4.89 -14.46 6.68
CA THR A 61 -5.90 -13.56 7.25
C THR A 61 -5.49 -13.02 8.61
N PHE A 62 -5.97 -11.83 8.96
CA PHE A 62 -5.92 -11.34 10.32
C PHE A 62 -6.97 -12.02 11.20
N ALA A 63 -6.70 -12.10 12.49
CA ALA A 63 -7.73 -12.34 13.49
C ALA A 63 -8.71 -11.16 13.51
N ASP A 64 -10.00 -11.45 13.67
CA ASP A 64 -11.06 -10.44 13.58
C ASP A 64 -10.83 -9.28 14.56
N ASN A 65 -10.44 -9.59 15.79
CA ASN A 65 -10.26 -8.60 16.85
C ASN A 65 -8.78 -8.38 17.17
N ALA A 66 -8.46 -7.17 17.61
CA ALA A 66 -7.16 -6.88 18.21
C ALA A 66 -6.95 -7.78 19.43
N ILE A 67 -5.71 -8.27 19.60
CA ILE A 67 -5.29 -9.00 20.80
C ILE A 67 -5.49 -8.08 22.02
N CYS A 68 -5.03 -6.83 21.88
CA CYS A 68 -5.21 -5.74 22.82
C CYS A 68 -4.64 -4.44 22.23
N SER A 69 -4.93 -3.32 22.90
CA SER A 69 -4.31 -2.02 22.63
C SER A 69 -3.12 -1.82 23.57
N LEU A 70 -1.91 -1.76 23.00
CA LEU A 70 -0.67 -1.62 23.77
C LEU A 70 -0.56 -0.26 24.47
N TYR A 71 -1.28 0.75 23.96
CA TYR A 71 -1.22 2.13 24.39
C TYR A 71 -2.63 2.65 24.73
N GLY A 72 -2.70 3.63 25.64
CA GLY A 72 -3.95 4.36 25.91
C GLY A 72 -4.23 5.43 24.85
N GLU A 73 -5.49 5.87 24.75
CA GLU A 73 -5.96 6.84 23.75
C GLU A 73 -5.23 8.20 23.83
N GLN A 74 -4.66 8.55 24.99
CA GLN A 74 -3.87 9.78 25.16
C GLN A 74 -2.60 9.84 24.29
N PHE A 75 -2.16 8.71 23.72
CA PHE A 75 -1.00 8.62 22.84
C PHE A 75 -1.39 8.63 21.35
N VAL A 76 -2.67 8.88 21.03
CA VAL A 76 -3.15 8.95 19.65
C VAL A 76 -3.21 10.41 19.21
N SER A 77 -2.71 10.68 18.01
CA SER A 77 -2.74 12.03 17.45
C SER A 77 -4.16 12.47 17.16
N HIS A 78 -4.39 13.78 17.21
CA HIS A 78 -5.57 14.36 16.58
C HIS A 78 -5.57 14.04 15.07
N PRO A 79 -6.75 13.86 14.44
CA PRO A 79 -6.85 13.64 13.01
C PRO A 79 -6.23 14.80 12.22
N ASN A 80 -5.32 14.47 11.30
CA ASN A 80 -4.66 15.45 10.44
C ASN A 80 -4.88 15.12 8.97
N ALA A 81 -5.27 16.10 8.15
CA ALA A 81 -5.45 15.88 6.73
C ALA A 81 -4.12 15.58 6.03
N VAL A 82 -4.13 14.62 5.12
CA VAL A 82 -3.00 14.22 4.28
C VAL A 82 -3.50 13.92 2.88
N ASN A 83 -2.69 14.26 1.88
CA ASN A 83 -2.92 13.83 0.50
C ASN A 83 -1.85 12.78 0.18
N LEU A 84 -2.28 11.64 -0.35
CA LEU A 84 -1.39 10.58 -0.81
C LEU A 84 -1.47 10.55 -2.33
N THR A 85 -0.33 10.67 -3.00
CA THR A 85 -0.26 10.74 -4.46
C THR A 85 0.77 9.76 -4.99
N VAL A 86 0.35 8.95 -5.96
CA VAL A 86 1.22 8.15 -6.82
C VAL A 86 1.13 8.63 -8.26
N PHE A 87 2.22 8.43 -8.97
CA PHE A 87 2.40 8.92 -10.32
C PHE A 87 3.13 7.87 -11.15
N ASN A 88 2.65 7.62 -12.38
CA ASN A 88 3.22 6.68 -13.33
C ASN A 88 4.06 7.45 -14.36
N TYR A 89 5.38 7.39 -14.18
CA TYR A 89 6.36 8.07 -15.02
C TYR A 89 6.33 7.61 -16.47
N LEU A 90 6.01 6.33 -16.71
CA LEU A 90 5.94 5.81 -18.06
C LEU A 90 4.72 6.40 -18.80
N GLY A 91 3.58 6.53 -18.13
CA GLY A 91 2.39 7.21 -18.67
C GLY A 91 2.67 8.67 -19.02
N GLU A 92 3.32 9.43 -18.11
CA GLU A 92 3.70 10.82 -18.38
C GLU A 92 4.71 10.94 -19.53
N SER A 93 5.71 10.07 -19.57
CA SER A 93 6.73 10.07 -20.62
C SER A 93 6.11 9.84 -22.00
N VAL A 94 5.09 8.98 -22.09
CA VAL A 94 4.35 8.76 -23.33
C VAL A 94 3.56 10.01 -23.72
N ASN A 95 2.84 10.63 -22.78
CA ASN A 95 2.14 11.90 -23.01
C ASN A 95 3.09 12.99 -23.54
N TRP A 96 4.25 13.13 -22.93
CA TRP A 96 5.26 14.11 -23.33
C TRP A 96 5.84 13.83 -24.73
N ALA A 97 6.10 12.55 -25.04
CA ALA A 97 6.61 12.15 -26.35
C ALA A 97 5.61 12.45 -27.48
N ILE A 98 4.31 12.20 -27.25
CA ILE A 98 3.27 12.51 -28.24
C ILE A 98 3.15 14.03 -28.38
N GLY A 99 3.11 14.77 -27.27
CA GLY A 99 2.98 16.23 -27.28
C GLY A 99 4.15 16.97 -27.96
N ARG A 100 5.28 16.30 -28.19
CA ARG A 100 6.44 16.83 -28.92
C ARG A 100 6.48 16.49 -30.41
N SER A 101 5.68 15.55 -30.90
CA SER A 101 5.53 15.44 -32.35
C SER A 101 4.72 16.65 -32.84
N GLU A 102 5.06 17.27 -33.97
CA GLU A 102 4.44 18.55 -34.42
C GLU A 102 3.57 18.43 -35.69
N THR A 103 3.23 17.22 -36.15
CA THR A 103 2.47 17.05 -37.40
C THR A 103 0.95 16.87 -37.19
N VAL A 104 0.16 17.53 -38.04
CA VAL A 104 -1.33 17.66 -38.07
C VAL A 104 -2.13 16.33 -38.02
N SER A 105 -1.49 15.16 -38.21
CA SER A 105 -2.10 13.84 -38.05
C SER A 105 -2.28 13.38 -36.60
N GLN A 106 -2.05 14.27 -35.63
CA GLN A 106 -1.86 13.89 -34.24
C GLN A 106 -3.09 13.86 -33.38
N GLN A 107 -4.22 14.44 -33.77
CA GLN A 107 -5.39 14.43 -32.90
C GLN A 107 -5.92 13.02 -32.70
N SER A 108 -5.94 12.20 -33.76
CA SER A 108 -6.30 10.78 -33.65
C SER A 108 -5.26 9.93 -32.92
N LEU A 109 -3.97 10.28 -33.00
CA LEU A 109 -2.91 9.61 -32.23
C LEU A 109 -2.93 10.04 -30.76
N TRP A 110 -3.21 11.31 -30.49
CA TRP A 110 -3.36 11.88 -29.15
C TRP A 110 -4.57 11.27 -28.47
N ASP A 111 -5.75 11.29 -29.10
CA ASP A 111 -6.96 10.68 -28.54
C ASP A 111 -6.79 9.18 -28.27
N TRP A 112 -5.95 8.51 -29.05
CA TRP A 112 -5.69 7.08 -28.85
C TRP A 112 -4.58 6.80 -27.85
N PHE A 113 -3.54 7.63 -27.72
CA PHE A 113 -2.35 7.35 -26.90
C PHE A 113 -2.15 8.32 -25.73
N HIS A 114 -3.03 9.28 -25.51
CA HIS A 114 -3.03 10.12 -24.32
C HIS A 114 -3.49 9.31 -23.10
N PHE A 115 -2.83 9.53 -21.97
CA PHE A 115 -3.09 8.87 -20.69
C PHE A 115 -3.41 9.91 -19.62
N ASP A 116 -4.70 10.15 -19.40
CA ASP A 116 -5.18 11.10 -18.38
C ASP A 116 -4.90 10.61 -16.96
N GLU A 117 -4.88 9.29 -16.74
CA GLU A 117 -4.84 8.66 -15.41
C GLU A 117 -3.42 8.28 -14.94
N HIS A 118 -2.39 8.96 -15.44
CA HIS A 118 -1.01 8.75 -15.01
C HIS A 118 -0.72 9.27 -13.58
N ILE A 119 -1.67 9.96 -12.95
CA ILE A 119 -1.63 10.39 -11.54
C ILE A 119 -2.86 9.84 -10.81
N TYR A 120 -2.65 9.24 -9.64
CA TYR A 120 -3.72 8.91 -8.71
C TYR A 120 -3.45 9.57 -7.35
N SER A 121 -4.46 10.28 -6.84
CA SER A 121 -4.37 11.01 -5.58
C SER A 121 -5.63 10.83 -4.75
N ILE A 122 -5.47 10.64 -3.44
CA ILE A 122 -6.57 10.56 -2.48
C ILE A 122 -6.27 11.45 -1.28
N SER A 123 -7.32 12.14 -0.78
CA SER A 123 -7.25 12.97 0.43
C SER A 123 -7.84 12.20 1.60
N LEU A 124 -7.08 12.03 2.68
CA LEU A 124 -7.47 11.25 3.86
C LEU A 124 -7.21 12.06 5.14
N ASN A 125 -7.85 11.67 6.24
CA ASN A 125 -7.39 12.08 7.57
C ASN A 125 -6.51 10.97 8.13
N LYS A 126 -5.38 11.30 8.77
CA LYS A 126 -4.52 10.33 9.44
C LYS A 126 -4.54 10.54 10.95
N ILE A 127 -4.62 9.44 11.68
CA ILE A 127 -4.38 9.35 13.12
C ILE A 127 -3.23 8.37 13.34
N PHE A 128 -2.25 8.75 14.15
CA PHE A 128 -1.04 7.97 14.38
C PHE A 128 -0.65 8.01 15.85
N ARG A 129 0.19 7.07 16.27
CA ARG A 129 0.73 7.07 17.65
C ARG A 129 1.72 8.22 17.83
N GLN A 130 1.41 9.15 18.73
CA GLN A 130 2.35 10.15 19.24
C GLN A 130 3.24 9.49 20.30
N THR A 131 4.55 9.77 20.27
CA THR A 131 5.63 9.36 21.21
C THR A 131 6.37 8.03 21.03
N ALA A 132 7.65 8.13 21.46
CA ALA A 132 8.78 7.25 21.24
C ALA A 132 8.81 6.04 22.19
N ALA A 133 9.08 4.88 21.58
CA ALA A 133 9.65 3.66 22.13
C ALA A 133 9.29 3.22 23.58
N ARG A 134 8.45 2.18 23.66
CA ARG A 134 8.43 1.11 24.69
C ARG A 134 8.07 1.47 26.14
N GLU A 135 8.25 2.70 26.62
CA GLU A 135 8.17 2.98 28.07
C GLU A 135 6.75 2.99 28.67
N ASN A 136 5.69 2.92 27.84
CA ASN A 136 4.29 3.00 28.31
C ASN A 136 3.41 1.84 27.80
N MET A 137 3.99 0.68 27.52
CA MET A 137 3.22 -0.50 27.12
C MET A 137 2.43 -1.03 28.33
N ARG A 138 1.12 -1.28 28.17
CA ARG A 138 0.33 -1.94 29.20
C ARG A 138 0.83 -3.37 29.41
N GLU A 139 1.37 -3.66 30.58
CA GLU A 139 1.99 -4.96 30.93
C GLU A 139 1.06 -6.15 30.61
N SER A 140 -0.21 -6.08 31.01
CA SER A 140 -1.19 -7.15 30.72
C SER A 140 -1.48 -7.36 29.23
N CYS A 141 -1.29 -6.34 28.39
CA CYS A 141 -1.42 -6.46 26.95
C CYS A 141 -0.13 -7.02 26.31
N GLN A 142 1.02 -6.64 26.87
CA GLN A 142 2.32 -7.10 26.40
C GLN A 142 2.44 -8.63 26.52
N ASP A 143 2.01 -9.21 27.63
CA ASP A 143 2.05 -10.65 27.85
C ASP A 143 1.23 -11.42 26.79
N ASN A 144 -0.03 -11.01 26.57
CA ASN A 144 -0.91 -11.64 25.56
C ASN A 144 -0.32 -11.52 24.14
N VAL A 145 0.29 -10.37 23.83
CA VAL A 145 0.93 -10.12 22.54
C VAL A 145 2.16 -11.01 22.35
N PHE A 146 2.96 -11.17 23.39
CA PHE A 146 4.16 -12.01 23.35
C PHE A 146 3.81 -13.50 23.28
N GLU A 147 2.83 -13.95 24.06
CA GLU A 147 2.28 -15.30 23.96
C GLU A 147 1.83 -15.59 22.52
N LYS A 148 1.00 -14.69 21.95
CA LYS A 148 0.50 -14.87 20.58
C LYS A 148 1.61 -14.84 19.52
N ALA A 149 2.64 -14.02 19.72
CA ALA A 149 3.79 -13.94 18.81
C ALA A 149 4.69 -15.19 18.86
N THR A 150 4.60 -16.00 19.92
CA THR A 150 5.32 -17.28 20.01
C THR A 150 4.53 -18.47 19.45
N GLU A 151 3.24 -18.30 19.15
CA GLU A 151 2.44 -19.35 18.51
C GLU A 151 2.88 -19.57 17.05
N ASP A 152 3.02 -20.85 16.67
CA ASP A 152 3.47 -21.20 15.33
C ASP A 152 2.48 -20.73 14.25
N GLY A 153 3.00 -20.17 13.16
CA GLY A 153 2.21 -19.61 12.06
C GLY A 153 1.55 -18.25 12.33
N TYR A 154 1.69 -17.65 13.52
CA TYR A 154 1.17 -16.32 13.83
C TYR A 154 2.24 -15.23 13.76
N PHE A 155 1.83 -14.06 13.26
CA PHE A 155 2.67 -12.87 13.15
C PHE A 155 1.92 -11.68 13.73
N VAL A 156 2.43 -11.08 14.80
CA VAL A 156 1.75 -9.96 15.45
C VAL A 156 2.25 -8.63 14.91
N PHE A 157 1.34 -7.83 14.36
CA PHE A 157 1.61 -6.50 13.82
C PHE A 157 0.94 -5.43 14.68
N ILE A 158 1.66 -4.32 14.91
CA ILE A 158 1.12 -3.16 15.61
C ILE A 158 0.65 -2.13 14.60
N VAL A 159 -0.56 -1.61 14.79
CA VAL A 159 -1.07 -0.48 14.00
C VAL A 159 -0.29 0.79 14.34
N GLU A 160 0.41 1.37 13.37
CA GLU A 160 1.11 2.65 13.54
C GLU A 160 0.22 3.83 13.19
N THR A 161 -0.56 3.70 12.12
CA THR A 161 -1.38 4.77 11.57
C THR A 161 -2.67 4.19 11.01
N VAL A 162 -3.78 4.88 11.29
CA VAL A 162 -5.07 4.63 10.66
C VAL A 162 -5.42 5.84 9.81
N TYR A 163 -5.83 5.55 8.58
CA TYR A 163 -6.30 6.55 7.63
C TYR A 163 -7.81 6.46 7.53
N LEU A 164 -8.45 7.59 7.79
CA LEU A 164 -9.89 7.77 7.75
C LEU A 164 -10.30 8.45 6.45
N ASP A 165 -11.47 8.08 5.96
CA ASP A 165 -12.12 8.79 4.87
C ASP A 165 -12.42 10.25 5.30
N ARG A 166 -12.25 11.20 4.38
CA ARG A 166 -12.54 12.62 4.67
C ARG A 166 -14.00 12.97 4.46
N ASP A 167 -14.66 12.27 3.56
CA ASP A 167 -16.03 12.54 3.16
C ASP A 167 -17.02 11.77 4.02
N VAL A 168 -16.56 10.68 4.67
CA VAL A 168 -17.35 9.89 5.63
C VAL A 168 -16.72 9.93 7.01
N SER A 169 -17.36 10.64 7.94
CA SER A 169 -16.88 10.79 9.31
C SER A 169 -16.71 9.46 10.02
N GLY A 170 -15.49 9.20 10.52
CA GLY A 170 -15.18 8.02 11.33
C GLY A 170 -15.04 6.72 10.55
N LEU A 171 -15.08 6.74 9.21
CA LEU A 171 -14.88 5.54 8.40
C LEU A 171 -13.38 5.28 8.22
N GLU A 172 -12.89 4.17 8.77
CA GLU A 172 -11.53 3.68 8.52
C GLU A 172 -11.41 3.17 7.08
N ARG A 173 -10.42 3.69 6.35
CA ARG A 173 -10.15 3.30 4.96
C ARG A 173 -8.94 2.38 4.87
N TYR A 174 -7.85 2.78 5.53
CA TYR A 174 -6.59 2.03 5.49
C TYR A 174 -5.90 2.01 6.83
N VAL A 175 -5.09 0.98 7.02
CA VAL A 175 -4.22 0.81 8.18
C VAL A 175 -2.79 0.63 7.70
N LYS A 176 -1.86 1.31 8.36
CA LYS A 176 -0.44 1.07 8.22
C LYS A 176 0.08 0.44 9.50
N PHE A 177 0.59 -0.77 9.38
CA PHE A 177 1.25 -1.49 10.46
C PHE A 177 2.74 -1.13 10.53
N ASN A 178 3.34 -1.43 11.66
CA ASN A 178 4.79 -1.49 11.79
C ASN A 178 5.35 -2.42 10.70
N PRO A 179 6.43 -2.02 10.00
CA PRO A 179 7.01 -2.81 8.91
C PRO A 179 7.47 -4.21 9.32
N ARG A 180 7.73 -4.46 10.61
CA ARG A 180 8.14 -5.77 11.11
C ARG A 180 7.17 -6.27 12.18
N PRO A 181 6.82 -7.56 12.16
CA PRO A 181 6.07 -8.15 13.25
C PRO A 181 6.89 -8.13 14.55
N ILE A 182 6.21 -8.26 15.67
CA ILE A 182 6.84 -8.42 16.98
C ILE A 182 7.55 -9.79 17.01
N VAL A 183 8.80 -9.78 17.45
CA VAL A 183 9.59 -11.00 17.69
C VAL A 183 10.10 -10.95 19.13
N THR A 184 9.82 -12.01 19.88
CA THR A 184 10.25 -12.18 21.28
C THR A 184 11.57 -12.95 21.34
N ALA A 185 12.27 -12.86 22.48
CA ALA A 185 13.55 -13.55 22.67
C ALA A 185 13.38 -15.08 22.73
N ASP A 186 12.23 -15.56 23.19
CA ASP A 186 11.93 -16.99 23.37
C ASP A 186 11.37 -17.65 22.10
N CYS A 187 11.34 -16.91 21.00
CA CYS A 187 10.76 -17.39 19.77
C CYS A 187 11.68 -18.41 19.08
N ALA A 188 11.10 -19.51 18.58
CA ALA A 188 11.85 -20.55 17.88
C ALA A 188 12.57 -20.01 16.63
N ALA A 189 13.60 -20.72 16.15
CA ALA A 189 14.23 -20.41 14.87
C ALA A 189 13.12 -20.37 13.80
N HIS A 190 13.01 -19.25 13.07
CA HIS A 190 11.96 -18.89 12.08
C HIS A 190 10.79 -18.02 12.55
N CYS A 191 10.72 -17.62 13.82
CA CYS A 191 9.73 -16.63 14.23
C CYS A 191 9.91 -15.28 13.52
N GLY A 192 8.85 -14.79 12.88
CA GLY A 192 8.89 -13.55 12.11
C GLY A 192 9.58 -13.67 10.75
N GLU A 193 10.13 -14.84 10.39
CA GLU A 193 10.66 -15.12 9.06
C GLU A 193 9.51 -15.58 8.15
N GLY A 194 9.35 -14.97 6.98
CA GLY A 194 8.42 -15.43 5.93
C GLY A 194 7.20 -14.56 5.67
N VAL A 195 6.82 -13.65 6.58
CA VAL A 195 5.73 -12.68 6.33
C VAL A 195 6.25 -11.25 6.46
N SER A 196 6.34 -10.58 5.31
CA SER A 196 6.63 -9.15 5.24
C SER A 196 5.34 -8.35 5.21
N LEU A 197 5.41 -7.05 5.54
CA LEU A 197 4.28 -6.14 5.35
C LEU A 197 3.74 -6.17 3.91
N GLU A 198 4.58 -6.47 2.92
CA GLU A 198 4.15 -6.58 1.52
C GLU A 198 3.20 -7.75 1.25
N THR A 199 3.33 -8.82 2.03
CA THR A 199 2.43 -9.97 1.97
C THR A 199 1.00 -9.57 2.40
N LEU A 200 0.88 -8.56 3.27
CA LEU A 200 -0.41 -8.09 3.81
C LEU A 200 -1.18 -7.18 2.85
N LEU A 201 -0.54 -6.66 1.79
CA LEU A 201 -1.11 -5.59 0.98
C LEU A 201 -2.14 -6.06 -0.04
N ASP A 202 -2.31 -7.38 -0.22
CA ASP A 202 -3.20 -8.02 -1.20
C ASP A 202 -3.22 -7.27 -2.55
N VAL A 203 -2.03 -7.10 -3.13
CA VAL A 203 -1.87 -6.46 -4.45
C VAL A 203 -1.45 -7.48 -5.51
N GLY A 204 -2.01 -7.31 -6.71
CA GLY A 204 -1.71 -8.15 -7.86
C GLY A 204 -0.26 -8.05 -8.34
N TRP A 205 0.14 -9.02 -9.17
CA TRP A 205 1.50 -9.10 -9.72
C TRP A 205 1.92 -7.84 -10.50
N LEU A 206 0.98 -7.23 -11.25
CA LEU A 206 1.28 -6.07 -12.08
C LEU A 206 1.75 -4.86 -11.27
N THR A 207 1.06 -4.53 -10.18
CA THR A 207 1.46 -3.47 -9.23
C THR A 207 2.87 -3.69 -8.68
N LYS A 208 3.22 -4.95 -8.37
CA LYS A 208 4.57 -5.31 -7.92
C LYS A 208 5.61 -5.07 -9.02
N GLN A 209 5.30 -5.43 -10.27
CA GLN A 209 6.21 -5.16 -11.40
C GLN A 209 6.36 -3.67 -11.70
N LYS A 210 5.27 -2.90 -11.65
CA LYS A 210 5.31 -1.43 -11.80
C LYS A 210 6.31 -0.81 -10.82
N LYS A 211 6.31 -1.28 -9.57
CA LYS A 211 7.30 -0.86 -8.56
C LYS A 211 8.71 -1.34 -8.89
N ASN A 212 8.89 -2.61 -9.24
CA ASN A 212 10.21 -3.18 -9.56
C ASN A 212 10.89 -2.48 -10.74
N TRP A 213 10.12 -2.04 -11.73
CA TRP A 213 10.60 -1.25 -12.86
C TRP A 213 10.77 0.23 -12.54
N ASN A 214 10.43 0.67 -11.32
CA ASN A 214 10.42 2.07 -10.89
C ASN A 214 9.58 2.99 -11.79
N ILE A 215 8.53 2.45 -12.42
CA ILE A 215 7.65 3.25 -13.29
C ILE A 215 6.58 4.00 -12.50
N VAL A 216 6.21 3.52 -11.32
CA VAL A 216 5.38 4.28 -10.37
C VAL A 216 6.25 4.88 -9.27
N GLN A 217 5.99 6.15 -8.94
CA GLN A 217 6.65 6.92 -7.90
C GLN A 217 5.61 7.61 -7.01
N VAL A 218 6.05 8.07 -5.84
CA VAL A 218 5.22 8.84 -4.91
C VAL A 218 5.71 10.29 -4.86
N PHE A 219 4.77 11.23 -4.85
CA PHE A 219 5.03 12.63 -4.55
C PHE A 219 4.28 12.99 -3.27
N GLY A 220 4.95 13.69 -2.35
CA GLY A 220 4.29 14.26 -1.17
C GLY A 220 3.60 13.22 -0.28
N ALA A 221 4.38 12.42 0.46
CA ALA A 221 4.04 12.39 1.88
C ALA A 221 4.58 13.72 2.41
N ASN A 222 3.82 14.46 3.20
CA ASN A 222 4.48 15.21 4.27
C ASN A 222 5.20 14.16 5.12
N GLN A 223 6.43 13.81 4.72
CA GLN A 223 7.41 13.24 5.61
C GLN A 223 7.49 14.26 6.76
N PRO A 224 7.37 13.85 8.03
CA PRO A 224 8.07 14.61 9.04
C PRO A 224 9.52 14.67 8.54
N SER A 225 9.98 15.88 8.25
CA SER A 225 11.39 16.16 8.06
C SER A 225 12.15 15.43 9.17
N GLY A 226 13.20 14.72 8.79
CA GLY A 226 14.15 14.19 9.76
C GLY A 226 14.70 15.32 10.63
N GLU A 227 14.09 15.46 11.79
CA GLU A 227 14.64 15.77 13.11
C GLU A 227 13.81 14.83 14.00
N ASP A 228 14.07 13.53 14.01
CA ASP A 228 15.02 12.94 14.94
C ASP A 228 15.85 11.83 14.26
N ALA A 229 17.13 12.15 14.01
CA ALA A 229 18.21 11.19 13.87
C ALA A 229 18.84 10.93 15.24
#